data_AF-A0A1C2GMH5-F1
#
_entry.id   AF-A0A1C2GMH5-F1
#
_cell.length_a   1.000
_cell.length_b   1.000
_cell.length_c   1.000
_cell.angle_alpha   90.00
_cell.angle_beta   90.00
_cell.angle_gamma   90.00
#
_symmetry.space_group_name_H-M   'P 1'
#
loop_
_entity.id
_entity.type
_entity.pdbx_description
1 polymer ?
#
loop_
_entity_poly.entity_id
_entity_poly.type
_entity_poly.pdbx_seq_one_letter_code
_entity_poly.pdbx_strand_id
1 'polypeptide(L)'
;MPAPIVIDSFTVTDSFGDTLIEVSYNPSATIPTLAITASWDNSVITDYTGLTNNRTFHPGDLISSIPKGSDTWNIVATITNPFAVINVDTGTGGGTGGGGGTPPDDLAVSSVSLDQQESAPGAADGQVTIHAIGSNTPLQYSIGGTTYQSSPVFTGLSAASYVAYVQDTLGTIVSQSFTVTAIIPVLISTPASGGSRWSALFNPIVFGYQSLTHAPGRKFVTEVTSGYDGASNVITAIHAANLTGYCRADISKYLRTLLQPADGLDYTAINYRDANISASYTVRYKEVADGFDSGWSSAGDPFYVTYSAMQIGNKTGGNMQPYVTLPDAVQPHPAKFLNDFAIPHFYTDMPFDLSFIYSEKIAGHQIKLGGNGIDINGNITGALGEAMLLNENGSVLLNDDGSKLLIEKQAPGVLYSKLGVNRLRITQNIPAGSIYLDVFLFYTDTSGQNIQVTESKRLLLDSSPCNGLPYEYLKWMAPSGGWLYYMFIKNQFHELNTSNPVITERFISDYATADSTQQLISIDAQKKITAGKNDVPAAEAEVLATLLYSPKVYRLVDAATNTWQGVIIDTKSLKMYQTYEGRGDFEIAFLLPEVNTQRA
;
A
#
# COMPACT_ATOMS: atom_id res chain seq x y z
N MET A 1 -12.17 0.84 -11.34
CA MET A 1 -13.06 1.52 -12.30
C MET A 1 -13.46 2.84 -11.68
N PRO A 2 -13.02 4.01 -12.16
CA PRO A 2 -13.64 5.26 -11.75
C PRO A 2 -14.99 5.40 -12.47
N ALA A 3 -15.95 5.95 -11.73
CA ALA A 3 -17.34 6.11 -12.09
C ALA A 3 -17.55 7.02 -13.31
N PRO A 4 -18.62 6.80 -14.09
CA PRO A 4 -18.95 7.65 -15.23
C PRO A 4 -19.32 9.07 -14.75
N ILE A 5 -18.78 10.09 -15.42
CA ILE A 5 -19.21 11.48 -15.29
C ILE A 5 -20.64 11.57 -15.85
N VAL A 6 -21.57 12.00 -15.02
CA VAL A 6 -22.96 12.28 -15.40
C VAL A 6 -23.03 13.73 -15.90
N ILE A 7 -23.61 13.94 -17.08
CA ILE A 7 -23.96 15.27 -17.59
C ILE A 7 -25.42 15.51 -17.22
N ASP A 8 -25.71 16.58 -16.48
CA ASP A 8 -27.01 16.81 -15.82
C ASP A 8 -28.15 17.30 -16.75
N SER A 9 -27.85 17.88 -17.92
CA SER A 9 -28.86 18.23 -18.94
C SER A 9 -28.23 18.66 -20.26
N PHE A 10 -29.01 18.62 -21.36
CA PHE A 10 -28.70 19.36 -22.59
C PHE A 10 -29.97 19.87 -23.29
N THR A 11 -29.84 21.02 -23.94
CA THR A 11 -30.92 21.72 -24.66
C THR A 11 -30.60 21.82 -26.15
N VAL A 12 -31.63 21.72 -26.98
CA VAL A 12 -31.55 21.99 -28.43
C VAL A 12 -32.45 23.18 -28.74
N THR A 13 -31.85 24.23 -29.25
CA THR A 13 -32.52 25.46 -29.68
C THR A 13 -32.57 25.53 -31.20
N ASP A 14 -33.55 26.23 -31.76
CA ASP A 14 -33.59 26.51 -33.20
C ASP A 14 -32.65 27.67 -33.60
N SER A 15 -32.62 27.97 -34.90
CA SER A 15 -31.82 29.07 -35.47
C SER A 15 -32.26 30.47 -35.05
N PHE A 16 -33.38 30.60 -34.34
CA PHE A 16 -33.90 31.86 -33.80
C PHE A 16 -33.70 31.99 -32.28
N GLY A 17 -33.14 30.96 -31.63
CA GLY A 17 -32.81 30.95 -30.20
C GLY A 17 -33.95 30.47 -29.30
N ASP A 18 -35.04 29.96 -29.87
CA ASP A 18 -36.12 29.36 -29.10
C ASP A 18 -35.76 27.90 -28.75
N THR A 19 -35.94 27.51 -27.48
CA THR A 19 -35.67 26.16 -27.01
C THR A 19 -36.68 25.18 -27.59
N LEU A 20 -36.26 24.26 -28.47
CA LEU A 20 -37.14 23.28 -29.11
C LEU A 20 -37.33 22.03 -28.26
N ILE A 21 -36.25 21.56 -27.62
CA ILE A 21 -36.23 20.35 -26.79
C ILE A 21 -35.31 20.58 -25.59
N GLU A 22 -35.82 20.32 -24.39
CA GLU A 22 -35.06 20.33 -23.14
C GLU A 22 -35.05 18.93 -22.53
N VAL A 23 -33.87 18.37 -22.31
CA VAL A 23 -33.67 17.06 -21.66
C VAL A 23 -32.97 17.27 -20.33
N SER A 24 -33.65 16.96 -19.23
CA SER A 24 -33.11 17.12 -17.87
C SER A 24 -33.07 15.78 -17.11
N TYR A 25 -31.97 15.57 -16.39
CA TYR A 25 -31.75 14.39 -15.56
C TYR A 25 -31.64 14.83 -14.10
N ASN A 26 -32.52 14.32 -13.23
CA ASN A 26 -32.48 14.65 -11.80
C ASN A 26 -32.05 13.43 -10.97
N PRO A 27 -30.78 13.36 -10.54
CA PRO A 27 -30.27 12.23 -9.77
C PRO A 27 -30.63 12.26 -8.28
N SER A 28 -31.23 13.34 -7.78
CA SER A 28 -31.53 13.53 -6.34
C SER A 28 -32.94 13.07 -5.93
N ALA A 29 -33.76 12.62 -6.88
CA ALA A 29 -35.10 12.12 -6.64
C ALA A 29 -35.07 10.67 -6.11
N THR A 30 -36.09 10.27 -5.35
CA THR A 30 -36.21 8.92 -4.75
C THR A 30 -36.22 7.78 -5.79
N ILE A 31 -36.52 8.08 -7.05
CA ILE A 31 -36.31 7.24 -8.24
C ILE A 31 -35.76 8.17 -9.35
N PRO A 32 -34.66 7.84 -10.03
CA PRO A 32 -34.09 8.71 -11.06
C PRO A 32 -35.02 8.81 -12.27
N THR A 33 -35.30 10.04 -12.70
CA THR A 33 -36.22 10.33 -13.81
C THR A 33 -35.53 11.13 -14.92
N LEU A 34 -35.91 10.82 -16.17
CA LEU A 34 -35.52 11.54 -17.38
C LEU A 34 -36.76 12.25 -17.93
N ALA A 35 -36.70 13.57 -18.09
CA ALA A 35 -37.79 14.37 -18.66
C ALA A 35 -37.37 14.94 -20.01
N ILE A 36 -38.27 14.88 -20.99
CA ILE A 36 -38.11 15.49 -22.32
C ILE A 36 -39.30 16.42 -22.54
N THR A 37 -39.03 17.72 -22.64
CA THR A 37 -40.06 18.74 -22.88
C THR A 37 -39.83 19.35 -24.27
N ALA A 38 -40.87 19.39 -25.11
CA ALA A 38 -40.84 20.03 -26.42
C ALA A 38 -41.79 21.24 -26.44
N SER A 39 -41.37 22.37 -27.01
CA SER A 39 -41.96 23.68 -26.69
C SER A 39 -43.11 24.16 -27.60
N TRP A 40 -43.51 23.44 -28.66
CA TRP A 40 -44.55 23.93 -29.57
C TRP A 40 -46.01 23.64 -29.13
N ASP A 41 -46.27 23.17 -27.91
CA ASP A 41 -47.64 23.21 -27.36
C ASP A 41 -47.74 23.37 -25.84
N ASN A 42 -46.62 23.65 -25.14
CA ASN A 42 -46.56 23.67 -23.67
C ASN A 42 -47.10 22.41 -22.99
N SER A 43 -47.21 21.27 -23.69
CA SER A 43 -47.53 19.98 -23.08
C SER A 43 -46.28 19.36 -22.46
N VAL A 44 -46.40 18.98 -21.20
CA VAL A 44 -45.36 18.25 -20.46
C VAL A 44 -45.66 16.77 -20.62
N ILE A 45 -44.79 16.03 -21.31
CA ILE A 45 -44.86 14.56 -21.34
C ILE A 45 -44.07 14.04 -20.12
N THR A 46 -44.75 13.95 -18.98
CA THR A 46 -44.25 13.26 -17.79
C THR A 46 -45.00 11.95 -17.65
N ASP A 47 -44.49 10.86 -18.23
CA ASP A 47 -44.50 9.51 -17.66
C ASP A 47 -44.01 8.49 -18.69
N TYR A 48 -42.94 7.78 -18.35
CA TYR A 48 -42.66 6.45 -18.89
C TYR A 48 -42.44 5.49 -17.72
N THR A 49 -43.51 5.23 -16.98
CA THR A 49 -43.57 4.07 -16.10
C THR A 49 -44.45 3.00 -16.74
N GLY A 50 -43.85 1.85 -17.03
CA GLY A 50 -44.58 0.60 -17.22
C GLY A 50 -44.64 0.08 -18.66
N LEU A 51 -44.08 -1.13 -18.81
CA LEU A 51 -44.36 -2.14 -19.83
C LEU A 51 -43.65 -1.98 -21.19
N THR A 52 -42.49 -2.64 -21.31
CA THR A 52 -42.28 -3.91 -22.03
C THR A 52 -42.27 -3.75 -23.56
N ASN A 53 -41.11 -3.38 -24.09
CA ASN A 53 -40.35 -4.16 -25.08
C ASN A 53 -39.12 -3.31 -25.46
N ASN A 54 -38.04 -3.49 -24.69
CA ASN A 54 -36.71 -2.98 -25.00
C ASN A 54 -36.34 -3.39 -26.43
N ARG A 55 -36.03 -2.41 -27.29
CA ARG A 55 -35.27 -2.69 -28.52
C ARG A 55 -33.84 -2.24 -28.30
N THR A 56 -32.92 -3.19 -28.43
CA THR A 56 -31.49 -2.96 -28.46
C THR A 56 -31.07 -2.74 -29.90
N PHE A 57 -30.36 -1.66 -30.18
CA PHE A 57 -29.79 -1.38 -31.50
C PHE A 57 -28.34 -1.89 -31.57
N HIS A 58 -27.96 -2.49 -32.69
CA HIS A 58 -26.64 -3.07 -32.96
C HIS A 58 -25.90 -2.31 -34.07
N PRO A 59 -24.55 -2.43 -34.15
CA PRO A 59 -23.77 -1.80 -35.21
C PRO A 59 -24.18 -2.32 -36.60
N GLY A 60 -24.65 -1.41 -37.46
CA GLY A 60 -25.12 -1.74 -38.82
C GLY A 60 -26.65 -1.71 -39.00
N ASP A 61 -27.42 -1.42 -37.95
CA ASP A 61 -28.88 -1.30 -38.05
C ASP A 61 -29.30 -0.05 -38.86
N LEU A 62 -30.09 -0.26 -39.91
CA LEU A 62 -30.64 0.80 -40.76
C LEU A 62 -32.07 1.18 -40.31
N ILE A 63 -32.27 2.44 -39.94
CA ILE A 63 -33.60 3.01 -39.70
C ILE A 63 -34.20 3.37 -41.07
N SER A 64 -34.84 2.40 -41.71
CA SER A 64 -35.52 2.61 -42.99
C SER A 64 -36.98 3.01 -42.76
N SER A 65 -37.27 4.29 -43.03
CA SER A 65 -38.59 4.93 -43.19
C SER A 65 -39.27 5.50 -41.94
N ILE A 66 -39.47 6.83 -41.99
CA ILE A 66 -40.44 7.60 -41.19
C ILE A 66 -41.48 8.13 -42.20
N PRO A 67 -42.81 7.94 -41.99
CA PRO A 67 -43.81 8.31 -43.00
C PRO A 67 -43.91 9.82 -43.21
N LYS A 68 -44.12 10.21 -44.47
CA LYS A 68 -44.24 11.60 -44.92
C LYS A 68 -45.60 12.19 -44.50
N GLY A 69 -45.61 12.92 -43.40
CA GLY A 69 -46.48 14.07 -43.16
C GLY A 69 -45.56 15.27 -42.96
N SER A 70 -45.95 16.46 -43.41
CA SER A 70 -45.15 17.67 -43.19
C SER A 70 -44.73 17.75 -41.73
N ASP A 71 -43.44 18.03 -41.53
CA ASP A 71 -42.74 18.23 -40.27
C ASP A 71 -41.83 17.05 -39.86
N THR A 72 -40.54 17.36 -39.79
CA THR A 72 -39.40 16.49 -39.49
C THR A 72 -39.48 15.95 -38.07
N TRP A 73 -39.31 14.63 -37.91
CA TRP A 73 -39.09 13.95 -36.64
C TRP A 73 -37.58 13.81 -36.37
N ASN A 74 -37.14 13.90 -35.11
CA ASN A 74 -35.83 13.37 -34.67
C ASN A 74 -35.95 12.70 -33.28
N ILE A 75 -35.44 11.48 -33.18
CA ILE A 75 -35.26 10.67 -31.95
C ILE A 75 -33.74 10.59 -31.70
N VAL A 76 -33.27 10.81 -30.46
CA VAL A 76 -31.86 10.65 -30.07
C VAL A 76 -31.73 9.70 -28.88
N ALA A 77 -30.85 8.71 -28.99
CA ALA A 77 -30.38 7.83 -27.91
C ALA A 77 -28.85 8.00 -27.78
N THR A 78 -28.32 7.94 -26.56
CA THR A 78 -26.90 8.22 -26.25
C THR A 78 -26.19 7.00 -25.69
N ILE A 79 -25.01 6.63 -26.22
CA ILE A 79 -23.91 6.07 -25.40
C ILE A 79 -22.52 6.52 -25.94
N THR A 80 -21.64 6.82 -24.98
CA THR A 80 -20.21 7.25 -24.88
C THR A 80 -19.28 7.38 -26.11
N ASN A 81 -18.46 8.44 -26.02
CA ASN A 81 -17.47 9.05 -26.93
C ASN A 81 -16.49 8.10 -27.72
N PRO A 82 -15.98 8.50 -28.92
CA PRO A 82 -16.28 9.72 -29.65
C PRO A 82 -16.95 9.54 -31.01
N PHE A 83 -18.02 10.31 -31.24
CA PHE A 83 -18.49 10.69 -32.57
C PHE A 83 -18.75 12.19 -32.59
N ALA A 84 -18.43 12.83 -33.72
CA ALA A 84 -18.79 14.21 -34.02
C ALA A 84 -20.21 14.26 -34.63
N VAL A 85 -20.99 15.26 -34.24
CA VAL A 85 -22.25 15.62 -34.90
C VAL A 85 -21.99 16.88 -35.73
N ILE A 86 -22.34 16.84 -37.01
CA ILE A 86 -22.34 17.99 -37.92
C ILE A 86 -23.78 18.53 -37.94
N ASN A 87 -23.98 19.80 -37.58
CA ASN A 87 -25.24 20.47 -37.92
C ASN A 87 -25.30 20.66 -39.43
N VAL A 88 -26.39 20.18 -40.05
CA VAL A 88 -26.77 20.54 -41.42
C VAL A 88 -27.71 21.73 -41.29
N ASP A 89 -27.25 22.91 -41.68
CA ASP A 89 -28.15 24.04 -41.90
C ASP A 89 -28.81 23.89 -43.28
N THR A 90 -30.14 23.92 -43.32
CA THR A 90 -30.88 24.12 -44.56
C THR A 90 -31.60 25.45 -44.47
N GLY A 91 -30.89 26.54 -44.76
CA GLY A 91 -31.55 27.80 -45.07
C GLY A 91 -32.39 27.66 -46.35
N THR A 92 -33.69 27.97 -46.29
CA THR A 92 -34.29 29.20 -46.86
C THR A 92 -35.82 29.15 -47.01
N GLY A 93 -36.45 30.28 -46.69
CA GLY A 93 -37.73 30.75 -47.23
C GLY A 93 -38.64 31.36 -46.16
N GLY A 94 -39.04 32.63 -46.15
CA GLY A 94 -38.81 33.77 -47.01
C GLY A 94 -39.60 34.95 -46.44
N GLY A 95 -39.03 36.15 -46.47
CA GLY A 95 -39.69 37.37 -46.02
C GLY A 95 -39.03 38.59 -46.65
N THR A 96 -39.76 39.26 -47.55
CA THR A 96 -39.35 40.49 -48.25
C THR A 96 -39.35 41.69 -47.30
N GLY A 97 -38.22 42.38 -47.17
CA GLY A 97 -38.14 43.70 -46.54
C GLY A 97 -36.70 44.21 -46.49
N GLY A 98 -36.40 45.26 -47.25
CA GLY A 98 -35.03 45.76 -47.46
C GLY A 98 -34.39 46.41 -46.24
N GLY A 99 -33.05 46.26 -46.18
CA GLY A 99 -32.13 46.95 -45.27
C GLY A 99 -30.86 46.12 -45.14
N GLY A 100 -29.71 46.64 -45.56
CA GLY A 100 -28.45 45.91 -45.61
C GLY A 100 -28.07 45.29 -44.26
N GLY A 101 -28.15 43.96 -44.17
CA GLY A 101 -27.58 43.15 -43.10
C GLY A 101 -26.44 42.32 -43.67
N THR A 102 -25.30 42.33 -43.00
CA THR A 102 -24.19 41.40 -43.25
C THR A 102 -24.70 39.95 -43.20
N PRO A 103 -24.19 39.02 -44.04
CA PRO A 103 -24.57 37.61 -43.96
C PRO A 103 -24.36 37.09 -42.52
N PRO A 104 -25.23 36.20 -42.01
CA PRO A 104 -25.07 35.63 -40.68
C PRO A 104 -23.69 34.95 -40.58
N ASP A 105 -23.00 35.24 -39.49
CA ASP A 105 -21.65 34.79 -39.21
C ASP A 105 -21.67 33.30 -38.85
N ASP A 106 -21.47 32.44 -39.85
CA ASP A 106 -21.49 30.98 -39.77
C ASP A 106 -20.09 30.39 -39.44
N LEU A 107 -19.16 31.22 -38.95
CA LEU A 107 -17.84 30.74 -38.58
C LEU A 107 -17.90 29.96 -37.26
N ALA A 108 -17.51 28.68 -37.27
CA ALA A 108 -17.46 27.84 -36.06
C ALA A 108 -16.35 26.79 -36.15
N VAL A 109 -15.75 26.46 -35.00
CA VAL A 109 -14.89 25.26 -34.88
C VAL A 109 -15.79 24.05 -34.66
N SER A 110 -15.83 23.12 -35.61
CA SER A 110 -16.69 21.93 -35.55
C SER A 110 -16.10 20.82 -34.67
N SER A 111 -14.78 20.65 -34.69
CA SER A 111 -14.05 19.76 -33.78
C SER A 111 -12.54 20.00 -33.85
N VAL A 112 -11.79 19.50 -32.87
CA VAL A 112 -10.33 19.39 -32.95
C VAL A 112 -9.97 17.92 -32.82
N SER A 113 -9.34 17.33 -33.83
CA SER A 113 -8.86 15.95 -33.77
C SER A 113 -7.42 15.91 -33.25
N LEU A 114 -7.17 15.06 -32.26
CA LEU A 114 -5.82 14.73 -31.81
C LEU A 114 -5.30 13.59 -32.69
N ASP A 115 -4.58 13.94 -33.75
CA ASP A 115 -4.11 12.99 -34.76
C ASP A 115 -2.90 12.20 -34.25
N GLN A 116 -2.07 12.83 -33.42
CA GLN A 116 -0.95 12.20 -32.73
C GLN A 116 -0.79 12.76 -31.32
N GLN A 117 -0.84 11.89 -30.31
CA GLN A 117 -0.41 12.22 -28.95
C GLN A 117 1.09 12.51 -28.93
N GLU A 118 1.54 13.36 -28.00
CA GLU A 118 2.97 13.54 -27.76
C GLU A 118 3.57 12.18 -27.36
N SER A 119 4.64 11.74 -28.02
CA SER A 119 5.23 10.42 -27.77
C SER A 119 5.80 10.31 -26.36
N ALA A 120 6.19 11.43 -25.76
CA ALA A 120 6.71 11.52 -24.41
C ALA A 120 6.55 12.95 -23.87
N PRO A 121 6.37 13.16 -22.55
CA PRO A 121 6.37 14.50 -21.97
C PRO A 121 7.61 15.30 -22.39
N GLY A 122 7.42 16.36 -23.17
CA GLY A 122 8.49 17.25 -23.66
C GLY A 122 9.15 16.83 -24.97
N ALA A 123 8.69 15.76 -25.65
CA ALA A 123 9.14 15.41 -27.00
C ALA A 123 8.70 16.42 -28.06
N ALA A 124 7.62 17.17 -27.78
CA ALA A 124 7.06 18.18 -28.68
C ALA A 124 6.84 17.64 -30.10
N ASP A 125 6.17 16.50 -30.22
CA ASP A 125 5.88 15.82 -31.50
C ASP A 125 4.39 15.51 -31.68
N GLY A 126 3.52 16.06 -30.81
CA GLY A 126 2.07 15.93 -30.94
C GLY A 126 1.54 16.64 -32.19
N GLN A 127 0.44 16.12 -32.73
CA GLN A 127 -0.23 16.63 -33.91
C GLN A 127 -1.74 16.75 -33.68
N VAL A 128 -2.30 17.90 -34.06
CA VAL A 128 -3.74 18.14 -34.07
C VAL A 128 -4.19 18.73 -35.40
N THR A 129 -5.43 18.43 -35.78
CA THR A 129 -6.11 19.07 -36.90
C THR A 129 -7.36 19.79 -36.40
N ILE A 130 -7.46 21.07 -36.74
CA ILE A 130 -8.61 21.91 -36.41
C ILE A 130 -9.63 21.82 -37.55
N HIS A 131 -10.83 21.34 -37.25
CA HIS A 131 -11.95 21.31 -38.20
C HIS A 131 -12.87 22.50 -37.92
N ALA A 132 -13.14 23.30 -38.94
CA ALA A 132 -13.98 24.48 -38.84
C ALA A 132 -14.84 24.66 -40.08
N ILE A 133 -16.01 25.26 -39.88
CA ILE A 133 -16.96 25.66 -40.91
C ILE A 133 -17.00 27.18 -40.97
N GLY A 134 -17.22 27.74 -42.16
CA GLY A 134 -17.36 29.17 -42.36
C GLY A 134 -17.57 29.51 -43.82
N SER A 135 -18.54 30.39 -44.08
CA SER A 135 -18.92 30.79 -45.43
C SER A 135 -17.92 31.76 -46.10
N ASN A 136 -17.05 32.40 -45.32
CA ASN A 136 -16.08 33.40 -45.79
C ASN A 136 -14.66 32.79 -45.86
N THR A 137 -14.29 32.24 -47.03
CA THR A 137 -13.02 31.52 -47.25
C THR A 137 -11.97 32.39 -47.99
N PRO A 138 -10.66 32.14 -47.82
CA PRO A 138 -10.03 31.04 -47.06
C PRO A 138 -10.02 31.30 -45.54
N LEU A 139 -10.28 30.24 -44.77
CA LEU A 139 -10.10 30.25 -43.32
C LEU A 139 -8.61 30.21 -42.96
N GLN A 140 -8.26 30.85 -41.86
CA GLN A 140 -6.94 30.84 -41.26
C GLN A 140 -7.00 30.28 -39.85
N TYR A 141 -5.99 29.51 -39.44
CA TYR A 141 -5.96 28.77 -38.19
C TYR A 141 -4.79 29.22 -37.31
N SER A 142 -4.98 29.23 -35.99
CA SER A 142 -3.91 29.48 -35.01
C SER A 142 -4.15 28.66 -33.74
N ILE A 143 -3.08 28.39 -32.98
CA ILE A 143 -3.14 27.71 -31.67
C ILE A 143 -2.74 28.63 -30.51
N GLY A 144 -2.52 29.92 -30.79
CA GLY A 144 -2.12 30.93 -29.81
C GLY A 144 -2.63 32.34 -30.10
N GLY A 145 -3.51 32.50 -31.10
CA GLY A 145 -4.22 33.74 -31.42
C GLY A 145 -3.36 34.85 -32.04
N THR A 146 -2.06 34.64 -32.24
CA THR A 146 -1.10 35.66 -32.71
C THR A 146 -0.62 35.42 -34.14
N THR A 147 -0.29 34.17 -34.49
CA THR A 147 0.19 33.79 -35.83
C THR A 147 -0.81 32.85 -36.47
N TYR A 148 -1.29 33.22 -37.65
CA TYR A 148 -2.31 32.49 -38.40
C TYR A 148 -1.69 31.81 -39.63
N GLN A 149 -2.11 30.58 -39.91
CA GLN A 149 -1.67 29.77 -41.05
C GLN A 149 -2.85 29.20 -41.82
N SER A 150 -2.67 28.92 -43.11
CA SER A 150 -3.72 28.35 -43.96
C SER A 150 -3.97 26.86 -43.71
N SER A 151 -2.99 26.13 -43.16
CA SER A 151 -3.12 24.71 -42.85
C SER A 151 -3.85 24.53 -41.51
N PRO A 152 -4.89 23.67 -41.43
CA PRO A 152 -5.54 23.33 -40.16
C PRO A 152 -4.70 22.39 -39.27
N VAL A 153 -3.58 21.87 -39.80
CA VAL A 153 -2.73 20.89 -39.12
C VAL A 153 -1.61 21.61 -38.36
N PHE A 154 -1.52 21.34 -37.06
CA PHE A 154 -0.46 21.80 -36.17
C PHE A 154 0.36 20.59 -35.72
N THR A 155 1.67 20.68 -35.88
CA THR A 155 2.64 19.64 -35.47
C THR A 155 3.62 20.24 -34.47
N GLY A 156 4.34 19.38 -33.77
CA GLY A 156 5.37 19.84 -32.84
C GLY A 156 4.81 20.28 -31.48
N LEU A 157 3.64 19.78 -31.10
CA LEU A 157 2.95 20.19 -29.87
C LEU A 157 3.38 19.35 -28.68
N SER A 158 3.59 20.00 -27.54
CA SER A 158 3.80 19.33 -26.25
C SER A 158 2.47 19.06 -25.56
N ALA A 159 2.43 18.12 -24.60
CA ALA A 159 1.24 17.89 -23.80
C ALA A 159 0.91 19.13 -22.95
N ALA A 160 -0.15 19.85 -23.32
CA ALA A 160 -0.64 21.04 -22.66
C ALA A 160 -2.09 21.34 -23.10
N SER A 161 -2.71 22.32 -22.42
CA SER A 161 -3.96 22.92 -22.88
C SER A 161 -3.66 24.02 -23.89
N TYR A 162 -4.34 23.98 -25.03
CA TYR A 162 -4.23 24.95 -26.11
C TYR A 162 -5.60 25.55 -26.43
N VAL A 163 -5.57 26.67 -27.15
CA VAL A 163 -6.77 27.31 -27.68
C VAL A 163 -6.61 27.41 -29.20
N ALA A 164 -7.44 26.67 -29.92
CA ALA A 164 -7.60 26.82 -31.36
C ALA A 164 -8.31 28.15 -31.64
N TYR A 165 -7.81 28.91 -32.60
CA TYR A 165 -8.43 30.10 -33.15
C TYR A 165 -8.62 29.90 -34.66
N VAL A 166 -9.79 30.28 -35.18
CA VAL A 166 -10.08 30.26 -36.60
C VAL A 166 -10.56 31.64 -37.01
N GLN A 167 -9.93 32.20 -38.05
CA GLN A 167 -10.23 33.52 -38.58
C GLN A 167 -10.72 33.41 -40.02
N ASP A 168 -11.78 34.14 -40.35
CA ASP A 168 -12.28 34.27 -41.71
C ASP A 168 -11.74 35.50 -42.44
N THR A 169 -12.12 35.70 -43.71
CA THR A 169 -11.66 36.85 -44.51
C THR A 169 -12.27 38.19 -44.08
N LEU A 170 -13.36 38.19 -43.31
CA LEU A 170 -14.00 39.40 -42.77
C LEU A 170 -13.39 39.83 -41.43
N GLY A 171 -12.51 39.00 -40.86
CA GLY A 171 -11.83 39.26 -39.61
C GLY A 171 -12.56 38.75 -38.37
N THR A 172 -13.64 37.98 -38.53
CA THR A 172 -14.28 37.25 -37.44
C THR A 172 -13.31 36.20 -36.92
N ILE A 173 -13.20 36.07 -35.60
CA ILE A 173 -12.38 35.04 -34.94
C ILE A 173 -13.27 34.23 -34.00
N VAL A 174 -13.24 32.90 -34.15
CA VAL A 174 -13.79 31.95 -33.18
C VAL A 174 -12.68 31.15 -32.52
N SER A 175 -12.94 30.66 -31.31
CA SER A 175 -11.95 29.90 -30.55
C SER A 175 -12.53 28.70 -29.83
N GLN A 176 -11.74 27.62 -29.73
CA GLN A 176 -12.10 26.39 -29.03
C GLN A 176 -10.92 25.88 -28.22
N SER A 177 -11.12 25.59 -26.93
CA SER A 177 -10.08 24.95 -26.10
C SER A 177 -9.98 23.45 -26.41
N PHE A 178 -8.75 22.94 -26.37
CA PHE A 178 -8.45 21.51 -26.50
C PHE A 178 -7.20 21.14 -25.69
N THR A 179 -6.97 19.86 -25.47
CA THR A 179 -5.80 19.35 -24.75
C THR A 179 -5.02 18.37 -25.62
N VAL A 180 -3.70 18.56 -25.66
CA VAL A 180 -2.77 17.57 -26.18
C VAL A 180 -2.31 16.71 -25.01
N THR A 181 -2.40 15.39 -25.16
CA THR A 181 -1.97 14.44 -24.13
C THR A 181 -0.71 13.70 -24.60
N ALA A 182 0.12 13.27 -23.65
CA ALA A 182 1.27 12.42 -23.93
C ALA A 182 0.90 10.94 -23.78
N ILE A 183 1.61 10.06 -24.49
CA ILE A 183 1.53 8.62 -24.31
C ILE A 183 2.20 8.26 -22.97
N ILE A 184 1.39 7.89 -21.98
CA ILE A 184 1.87 7.52 -20.64
C ILE A 184 1.45 6.07 -20.35
N PRO A 185 2.36 5.19 -19.88
CA PRO A 185 2.00 3.85 -19.46
C PRO A 185 1.01 3.85 -18.30
N VAL A 186 0.15 2.84 -18.22
CA VAL A 186 -0.85 2.72 -17.16
C VAL A 186 -0.42 1.69 -16.12
N LEU A 187 -0.43 2.09 -14.85
CA LEU A 187 -0.37 1.16 -13.72
C LEU A 187 -1.73 0.47 -13.57
N ILE A 188 -1.78 -0.84 -13.83
CA ILE A 188 -3.03 -1.62 -13.79
C ILE A 188 -3.16 -2.49 -12.54
N SER A 189 -2.07 -2.77 -11.84
CA SER A 189 -2.11 -3.46 -10.56
C SER A 189 -0.93 -3.05 -9.67
N THR A 190 -1.22 -2.80 -8.41
CA THR A 190 -0.21 -2.63 -7.35
C THR A 190 -0.24 -3.83 -6.42
N PRO A 191 0.82 -4.05 -5.62
CA PRO A 191 0.71 -4.94 -4.48
C PRO A 191 -0.45 -4.52 -3.57
N ALA A 192 -0.74 -3.21 -3.46
CA ALA A 192 -1.77 -2.59 -2.61
C ALA A 192 -3.23 -2.67 -3.12
N SER A 193 -3.60 -3.60 -4.01
CA SER A 193 -4.94 -3.66 -4.62
C SER A 193 -6.12 -3.82 -3.63
N GLY A 194 -5.83 -4.09 -2.35
CA GLY A 194 -6.79 -4.17 -1.24
C GLY A 194 -6.81 -2.95 -0.29
N GLY A 195 -6.14 -1.84 -0.62
CA GLY A 195 -6.18 -0.62 0.18
C GLY A 195 -5.23 -0.55 1.38
N SER A 196 -4.43 -1.59 1.64
CA SER A 196 -3.26 -1.51 2.53
C SER A 196 -1.98 -1.48 1.72
N ARG A 197 -1.05 -0.63 2.17
CA ARG A 197 0.22 -0.35 1.49
C ARG A 197 1.41 -1.01 2.18
N TRP A 198 1.09 -1.86 3.15
CA TRP A 198 2.04 -2.69 3.86
C TRP A 198 2.12 -4.08 3.23
N SER A 199 3.34 -4.46 2.86
CA SER A 199 3.66 -5.71 2.21
C SER A 199 4.45 -6.63 3.14
N ALA A 200 4.14 -7.92 3.08
CA ALA A 200 4.91 -8.95 3.77
C ALA A 200 6.09 -9.38 2.90
N LEU A 201 7.31 -9.32 3.46
CA LEU A 201 8.55 -9.51 2.71
C LEU A 201 8.66 -10.84 1.96
N PHE A 202 8.10 -11.91 2.53
CA PHE A 202 8.23 -13.24 1.95
C PHE A 202 7.16 -13.56 0.89
N ASN A 203 6.21 -12.64 0.67
CA ASN A 203 5.19 -12.78 -0.36
C ASN A 203 5.59 -12.06 -1.65
N PRO A 204 5.00 -12.44 -2.81
CA PRO A 204 5.22 -11.72 -4.06
C PRO A 204 4.71 -10.28 -3.98
N ILE A 205 5.59 -9.32 -4.27
CA ILE A 205 5.32 -7.88 -4.35
C ILE A 205 5.50 -7.48 -5.81
N VAL A 206 4.38 -7.47 -6.54
CA VAL A 206 4.36 -7.34 -8.00
C VAL A 206 3.54 -6.13 -8.43
N PHE A 207 4.13 -5.32 -9.31
CA PHE A 207 3.45 -4.24 -10.02
C PHE A 207 3.10 -4.70 -11.44
N GLY A 208 1.94 -4.28 -11.94
CA GLY A 208 1.48 -4.56 -13.30
C GLY A 208 1.35 -3.27 -14.09
N TYR A 209 2.00 -3.22 -15.24
CA TYR A 209 1.98 -2.08 -16.15
C TYR A 209 1.40 -2.47 -17.51
N GLN A 210 0.72 -1.54 -18.16
CA GLN A 210 0.11 -1.71 -19.47
C GLN A 210 0.56 -0.57 -20.40
N SER A 211 1.05 -0.93 -21.59
CA SER A 211 1.33 0.02 -22.67
C SER A 211 0.03 0.45 -23.33
N LEU A 212 -0.14 1.74 -23.61
CA LEU A 212 -1.29 2.27 -24.35
C LEU A 212 -1.21 1.97 -25.85
N THR A 213 0.00 1.83 -26.40
CA THR A 213 0.20 1.58 -27.84
C THR A 213 0.15 0.11 -28.23
N HIS A 214 0.27 -0.80 -27.25
CA HIS A 214 0.27 -2.26 -27.45
C HIS A 214 1.31 -2.76 -28.47
N ALA A 215 2.32 -1.94 -28.79
CA ALA A 215 3.33 -2.28 -29.77
C ALA A 215 4.26 -3.40 -29.24
N PRO A 216 4.78 -4.29 -30.11
CA PRO A 216 5.77 -5.29 -29.71
C PRO A 216 7.12 -4.63 -29.37
N GLY A 217 7.90 -5.25 -28.49
CA GLY A 217 9.26 -4.79 -28.15
C GLY A 217 9.33 -3.72 -27.05
N ARG A 218 8.19 -3.34 -26.46
CA ARG A 218 8.14 -2.40 -25.32
C ARG A 218 8.81 -3.00 -24.09
N LYS A 219 9.56 -2.16 -23.38
CA LYS A 219 10.18 -2.48 -22.09
C LYS A 219 9.67 -1.49 -21.05
N PHE A 220 9.45 -1.97 -19.84
CA PHE A 220 9.12 -1.14 -18.69
C PHE A 220 10.35 -1.01 -17.82
N VAL A 221 10.68 0.22 -17.45
CA VAL A 221 11.72 0.51 -16.48
C VAL A 221 11.01 0.85 -15.17
N THR A 222 11.27 0.06 -14.14
CA THR A 222 10.76 0.29 -12.78
C THR A 222 11.90 0.78 -11.92
N GLU A 223 11.72 1.91 -11.26
CA GLU A 223 12.64 2.41 -10.26
C GLU A 223 12.01 2.33 -8.88
N VAL A 224 12.75 1.72 -7.95
CA VAL A 224 12.38 1.65 -6.54
C VAL A 224 13.36 2.51 -5.76
N THR A 225 12.83 3.48 -5.02
CA THR A 225 13.60 4.27 -4.07
C THR A 225 13.23 3.82 -2.67
N SER A 226 14.19 3.35 -1.89
CA SER A 226 14.00 2.88 -0.51
C SER A 226 15.02 3.54 0.42
N GLY A 227 14.66 3.82 1.67
CA GLY A 227 15.62 4.35 2.63
C GLY A 227 15.01 5.11 3.79
N TYR A 228 15.85 5.36 4.80
CA TYR A 228 15.58 6.16 5.99
C TYR A 228 16.64 7.26 6.09
N ASP A 229 16.23 8.45 6.55
CA ASP A 229 17.12 9.56 6.95
C ASP A 229 18.30 9.91 6.00
N GLY A 230 17.99 10.27 4.74
CA GLY A 230 18.98 10.78 3.79
C GLY A 230 19.81 9.71 3.06
N ALA A 231 19.74 8.44 3.46
CA ALA A 231 20.31 7.32 2.72
C ALA A 231 19.28 6.70 1.76
N SER A 232 19.11 7.31 0.58
CA SER A 232 18.25 6.78 -0.47
C SER A 232 19.00 5.73 -1.30
N ASN A 233 18.56 4.48 -1.20
CA ASN A 233 18.96 3.43 -2.13
C ASN A 233 17.97 3.42 -3.29
N VAL A 234 18.50 3.67 -4.49
CA VAL A 234 17.73 3.67 -5.73
C VAL A 234 18.16 2.46 -6.54
N ILE A 235 17.20 1.65 -6.96
CA ILE A 235 17.42 0.59 -7.94
C ILE A 235 16.53 0.79 -9.15
N THR A 236 17.02 0.33 -10.29
CA THR A 236 16.28 0.36 -11.54
C THR A 236 16.31 -1.04 -12.15
N ALA A 237 15.14 -1.54 -12.55
CA ALA A 237 14.97 -2.81 -13.21
C ALA A 237 14.25 -2.62 -14.55
N ILE A 238 14.66 -3.37 -15.56
CA ILE A 238 14.04 -3.35 -16.89
C ILE A 238 13.29 -4.67 -17.09
N HIS A 239 12.04 -4.57 -17.46
CA HIS A 239 11.12 -5.68 -17.63
C HIS A 239 10.57 -5.67 -19.07
N ALA A 240 10.63 -6.79 -19.77
CA ALA A 240 10.05 -6.88 -21.10
C ALA A 240 8.52 -7.01 -21.01
N ALA A 241 7.80 -6.27 -21.83
CA ALA A 241 6.36 -6.46 -22.00
C ALA A 241 6.07 -7.73 -22.83
N ASN A 242 4.92 -8.34 -22.61
CA ASN A 242 4.41 -9.41 -23.47
C ASN A 242 3.89 -8.82 -24.81
N LEU A 243 3.39 -9.68 -25.70
CA LEU A 243 2.83 -9.25 -27.00
C LEU A 243 1.59 -8.34 -26.89
N THR A 244 0.94 -8.28 -25.73
CA THR A 244 -0.19 -7.38 -25.47
C THR A 244 0.24 -6.09 -24.77
N GLY A 245 1.54 -5.81 -24.66
CA GLY A 245 2.06 -4.61 -23.98
C GLY A 245 1.93 -4.64 -22.45
N TYR A 246 1.61 -5.80 -21.85
CA TYR A 246 1.50 -5.99 -20.42
C TYR A 246 2.82 -6.48 -19.81
N CYS A 247 3.16 -5.95 -18.63
CA CYS A 247 4.38 -6.28 -17.91
C CYS A 247 4.10 -6.50 -16.42
N ARG A 248 4.77 -7.52 -15.85
CA ARG A 248 4.82 -7.77 -14.40
C ARG A 248 6.22 -7.46 -13.87
N ALA A 249 6.32 -6.50 -12.96
CA ALA A 249 7.55 -6.15 -12.26
C ALA A 249 7.51 -6.68 -10.83
N ASP A 250 8.28 -7.73 -10.56
CA ASP A 250 8.47 -8.29 -9.21
C ASP A 250 9.70 -7.66 -8.55
N ILE A 251 9.47 -6.94 -7.45
CA ILE A 251 10.53 -6.24 -6.69
C ILE A 251 10.88 -6.95 -5.37
N SER A 252 10.27 -8.11 -5.09
CA SER A 252 10.37 -8.81 -3.79
C SER A 252 11.82 -9.14 -3.43
N LYS A 253 12.63 -9.54 -4.41
CA LYS A 253 14.04 -9.90 -4.19
C LYS A 253 14.88 -8.72 -3.70
N TYR A 254 14.64 -7.53 -4.25
CA TYR A 254 15.31 -6.32 -3.80
C TYR A 254 14.87 -5.94 -2.39
N LEU A 255 13.57 -5.96 -2.11
CA LEU A 255 13.08 -5.61 -0.77
C LEU A 255 13.65 -6.55 0.30
N ARG A 256 13.99 -7.80 -0.06
CA ARG A 256 14.66 -8.77 0.84
C ARG A 256 16.09 -8.38 1.19
N THR A 257 16.76 -7.58 0.38
CA THR A 257 18.10 -7.09 0.71
C THR A 257 18.05 -5.88 1.64
N LEU A 258 16.89 -5.23 1.79
CA LEU A 258 16.73 -4.07 2.66
C LEU A 258 16.56 -4.42 4.14
N LEU A 259 16.00 -5.61 4.41
CA LEU A 259 15.64 -6.03 5.75
C LEU A 259 16.53 -7.18 6.21
N GLN A 260 16.93 -7.16 7.47
CA GLN A 260 17.66 -8.26 8.10
C GLN A 260 16.99 -8.67 9.41
N PRO A 261 16.95 -9.98 9.73
CA PRO A 261 16.45 -10.44 11.02
C PRO A 261 17.53 -10.19 12.09
N ALA A 262 17.50 -9.00 12.69
CA ALA A 262 18.40 -8.62 13.78
C ALA A 262 17.62 -7.84 14.83
N ASP A 263 18.00 -8.04 16.08
CA ASP A 263 17.49 -7.25 17.20
C ASP A 263 18.48 -6.13 17.53
N GLY A 264 18.08 -4.88 17.31
CA GLY A 264 18.84 -3.70 17.69
C GLY A 264 18.32 -3.01 18.95
N LEU A 265 17.30 -3.56 19.63
CA LEU A 265 16.77 -3.00 20.86
C LEU A 265 17.70 -3.32 22.04
N ASP A 266 18.23 -2.29 22.67
CA ASP A 266 19.13 -2.41 23.83
C ASP A 266 18.40 -2.50 25.19
N TYR A 267 17.06 -2.48 25.17
CA TYR A 267 16.18 -2.47 26.35
C TYR A 267 16.52 -1.38 27.39
N THR A 268 17.18 -0.30 26.96
CA THR A 268 17.29 0.94 27.73
C THR A 268 16.26 1.95 27.25
N ALA A 269 15.96 1.93 25.94
CA ALA A 269 14.90 2.73 25.34
C ALA A 269 13.50 2.17 25.64
N ILE A 270 12.53 3.06 25.89
CA ILE A 270 11.10 2.71 26.06
C ILE A 270 10.44 2.41 24.70
N ASN A 271 10.84 3.17 23.68
CA ASN A 271 10.37 3.05 22.30
C ASN A 271 11.56 2.82 21.37
N TYR A 272 11.37 2.00 20.35
CA TYR A 272 12.38 1.74 19.33
C TYR A 272 11.72 1.49 17.97
N ARG A 273 12.09 2.26 16.95
CA ARG A 273 11.73 1.97 15.57
C ARG A 273 12.69 0.94 15.00
N ASP A 274 12.17 -0.22 14.62
CA ASP A 274 12.98 -1.32 14.16
C ASP A 274 13.20 -1.24 12.64
N ALA A 275 14.30 -0.57 12.27
CA ALA A 275 14.73 -0.40 10.89
C ALA A 275 15.29 -1.70 10.27
N ASN A 276 15.63 -2.71 11.08
CA ASN A 276 16.11 -3.99 10.56
C ASN A 276 14.96 -4.80 9.95
N ILE A 277 13.77 -4.70 10.55
CA ILE A 277 12.60 -5.51 10.19
C ILE A 277 11.52 -4.73 9.42
N SER A 278 11.75 -3.44 9.13
CA SER A 278 10.82 -2.64 8.35
C SER A 278 11.50 -1.55 7.51
N ALA A 279 10.93 -1.29 6.33
CA ALA A 279 11.40 -0.23 5.43
C ALA A 279 10.23 0.38 4.65
N SER A 280 10.42 1.60 4.18
CA SER A 280 9.54 2.27 3.23
C SER A 280 10.19 2.36 1.85
N TYR A 281 9.35 2.37 0.81
CA TYR A 281 9.81 2.49 -0.57
C TYR A 281 8.78 3.21 -1.44
N THR A 282 9.24 4.01 -2.39
CA THR A 282 8.41 4.58 -3.47
C THR A 282 8.75 3.88 -4.78
N VAL A 283 7.78 3.85 -5.68
CA VAL A 283 7.94 3.22 -7.01
C VAL A 283 7.56 4.23 -8.07
N ARG A 284 8.40 4.37 -9.08
CA ARG A 284 8.07 5.04 -10.33
C ARG A 284 8.41 4.14 -11.50
N TYR A 285 7.73 4.35 -12.62
CA TYR A 285 7.85 3.50 -13.80
C TYR A 285 7.81 4.34 -15.06
N LYS A 286 8.40 3.81 -16.14
CA LYS A 286 8.30 4.37 -17.47
C LYS A 286 8.34 3.27 -18.52
N GLU A 287 7.83 3.56 -19.70
CA GLU A 287 7.89 2.70 -20.87
C GLU A 287 8.98 3.19 -21.81
N VAL A 288 9.82 2.29 -22.29
CA VAL A 288 10.91 2.58 -23.23
C VAL A 288 10.90 1.62 -24.41
N ALA A 289 11.22 2.14 -25.59
CA ALA A 289 11.49 1.38 -26.81
C ALA A 289 12.49 2.14 -27.68
N ASP A 290 12.89 1.59 -28.83
CA ASP A 290 13.82 2.27 -29.73
C ASP A 290 13.23 3.61 -30.19
N GLY A 291 13.85 4.72 -29.80
CA GLY A 291 13.37 6.07 -30.10
C GLY A 291 12.16 6.55 -29.29
N PHE A 292 11.74 5.84 -28.23
CA PHE A 292 10.58 6.20 -27.41
C PHE A 292 10.90 6.08 -25.91
N ASP A 293 10.55 7.09 -25.12
CA ASP A 293 10.64 7.10 -23.66
C ASP A 293 9.46 7.87 -23.07
N SER A 294 8.51 7.20 -22.40
CA SER A 294 7.28 7.85 -21.92
C SER A 294 7.48 8.88 -20.80
N GLY A 295 8.69 9.08 -20.30
CA GLY A 295 8.95 9.80 -19.06
C GLY A 295 8.46 9.03 -17.82
N TRP A 296 8.89 9.50 -16.65
CA TRP A 296 8.60 8.85 -15.37
C TRP A 296 7.18 9.13 -14.88
N SER A 297 6.47 8.07 -14.52
CA SER A 297 5.18 8.09 -13.82
C SER A 297 5.33 7.54 -12.40
N SER A 298 4.70 8.19 -11.42
CA SER A 298 4.67 7.67 -10.05
C SER A 298 3.65 6.53 -9.92
N ALA A 299 3.96 5.52 -9.10
CA ALA A 299 2.99 4.50 -8.69
C ALA A 299 2.11 4.94 -7.51
N GLY A 300 2.23 6.20 -7.09
CA GLY A 300 1.48 6.82 -6.00
C GLY A 300 2.36 7.14 -4.79
N ASP A 301 1.74 7.15 -3.62
CA ASP A 301 2.38 7.41 -2.33
C ASP A 301 3.48 6.36 -1.97
N PRO A 302 4.19 6.46 -0.82
CA PRO A 302 5.20 5.49 -0.35
C PRO A 302 4.65 4.19 0.26
N PHE A 303 5.06 3.04 -0.25
CA PHE A 303 4.70 1.73 0.27
C PHE A 303 5.61 1.32 1.44
N TYR A 304 5.21 0.27 2.17
CA TYR A 304 5.93 -0.23 3.33
C TYR A 304 6.12 -1.73 3.24
N VAL A 305 7.24 -2.23 3.74
CA VAL A 305 7.54 -3.64 3.82
C VAL A 305 7.97 -4.01 5.24
N THR A 306 7.48 -5.13 5.75
CA THR A 306 7.91 -5.71 7.03
C THR A 306 8.50 -7.08 6.82
N TYR A 307 9.43 -7.47 7.69
CA TYR A 307 10.00 -8.81 7.76
C TYR A 307 8.94 -9.78 8.31
N SER A 308 7.93 -10.08 7.51
CA SER A 308 6.81 -10.96 7.85
C SER A 308 6.65 -12.04 6.78
N ALA A 309 6.46 -13.27 7.25
CA ALA A 309 6.27 -14.47 6.43
C ALA A 309 4.81 -14.69 6.05
N MET A 310 3.89 -14.12 6.81
CA MET A 310 2.46 -14.19 6.54
C MET A 310 1.95 -12.80 6.21
N GLN A 311 1.05 -12.72 5.23
CA GLN A 311 0.14 -11.59 5.17
C GLN A 311 -0.65 -11.61 6.48
N ILE A 312 -0.47 -10.59 7.32
CA ILE A 312 -1.26 -10.48 8.53
C ILE A 312 -2.71 -10.34 8.05
N GLY A 313 -3.55 -11.33 8.37
CA GLY A 313 -4.98 -11.38 7.99
C GLY A 313 -5.39 -12.34 6.87
N ASN A 314 -4.74 -13.49 6.71
CA ASN A 314 -4.97 -14.36 5.54
C ASN A 314 -6.41 -14.90 5.38
N LYS A 315 -7.01 -14.66 4.20
CA LYS A 315 -7.80 -15.68 3.48
C LYS A 315 -7.85 -15.51 1.95
N THR A 316 -7.63 -14.30 1.43
CA THR A 316 -7.58 -14.04 -0.03
C THR A 316 -6.56 -12.94 -0.32
N GLY A 317 -5.46 -13.32 -0.96
CA GLY A 317 -4.26 -12.52 -1.25
C GLY A 317 -4.41 -11.00 -1.37
N GLY A 318 -3.58 -10.30 -0.61
CA GLY A 318 -3.24 -8.90 -0.85
C GLY A 318 -3.16 -8.04 0.42
N ASN A 319 -1.95 -7.96 1.01
CA ASN A 319 -1.55 -6.98 2.05
C ASN A 319 -2.18 -7.13 3.43
N MET A 320 -1.70 -6.27 4.33
CA MET A 320 -2.21 -6.05 5.69
C MET A 320 -3.58 -5.35 5.72
N GLN A 321 -4.41 -5.61 4.71
CA GLN A 321 -5.67 -4.94 4.37
C GLN A 321 -6.62 -4.69 5.55
N PRO A 322 -6.82 -5.60 6.52
CA PRO A 322 -7.78 -5.35 7.60
C PRO A 322 -7.28 -4.37 8.68
N TYR A 323 -6.00 -3.98 8.65
CA TYR A 323 -5.35 -3.44 9.85
C TYR A 323 -4.78 -2.04 9.70
N VAL A 324 -4.34 -1.66 8.49
CA VAL A 324 -3.74 -0.36 8.23
C VAL A 324 -4.04 0.03 6.78
N THR A 325 -5.09 0.84 6.56
CA THR A 325 -5.58 1.21 5.22
C THR A 325 -5.27 2.67 4.85
N LEU A 326 -5.51 2.98 3.57
CA LEU A 326 -5.38 4.28 2.89
C LEU A 326 -6.00 5.49 3.66
N PRO A 327 -5.59 6.73 3.34
CA PRO A 327 -6.07 7.97 3.94
C PRO A 327 -7.60 8.17 3.92
N ASP A 328 -8.33 7.53 3.00
CA ASP A 328 -9.76 7.81 2.80
C ASP A 328 -10.70 6.74 3.40
N ALA A 329 -10.17 5.60 3.84
CA ALA A 329 -10.99 4.55 4.45
C ALA A 329 -11.31 4.88 5.93
N VAL A 330 -12.58 4.85 6.31
CA VAL A 330 -12.97 4.95 7.73
C VAL A 330 -12.53 3.66 8.44
N GLN A 331 -11.53 3.77 9.32
CA GLN A 331 -11.05 2.67 10.14
C GLN A 331 -11.09 3.06 11.61
N PRO A 332 -11.72 2.25 12.48
CA PRO A 332 -11.76 2.53 13.91
C PRO A 332 -10.38 2.39 14.58
N HIS A 333 -9.51 1.53 14.04
CA HIS A 333 -8.18 1.26 14.60
C HIS A 333 -7.10 1.42 13.51
N PRO A 334 -6.55 2.63 13.30
CA PRO A 334 -5.51 2.90 12.30
C PRO A 334 -4.12 2.32 12.66
N ALA A 335 -3.99 1.60 13.78
CA ALA A 335 -2.78 0.94 14.23
C ALA A 335 -3.07 -0.48 14.73
N LYS A 336 -2.04 -1.34 14.72
CA LYS A 336 -2.16 -2.74 15.15
C LYS A 336 -0.89 -3.27 15.81
N PHE A 337 -1.06 -4.03 16.90
CA PHE A 337 -0.01 -4.85 17.49
C PHE A 337 0.34 -6.06 16.62
N LEU A 338 1.64 -6.29 16.43
CA LEU A 338 2.22 -7.44 15.75
C LEU A 338 2.53 -8.53 16.78
N ASN A 339 1.49 -9.20 17.28
CA ASN A 339 1.66 -10.31 18.21
C ASN A 339 0.62 -11.40 17.93
N ASP A 340 1.14 -12.62 17.72
CA ASP A 340 0.36 -13.77 17.28
C ASP A 340 -0.33 -14.50 18.45
N PHE A 341 0.16 -14.33 19.68
CA PHE A 341 -0.54 -14.86 20.86
C PHE A 341 -1.86 -14.13 21.05
N ALA A 342 -2.94 -14.87 21.30
CA ALA A 342 -4.22 -14.28 21.70
C ALA A 342 -4.06 -13.49 23.01
N ILE A 343 -3.41 -14.10 24.00
CA ILE A 343 -3.04 -13.49 25.29
C ILE A 343 -1.53 -13.74 25.50
N PRO A 344 -0.66 -12.77 25.17
CA PRO A 344 0.76 -12.87 25.44
C PRO A 344 1.05 -12.89 26.94
N HIS A 345 2.08 -13.63 27.34
CA HIS A 345 2.56 -13.64 28.72
C HIS A 345 3.52 -12.47 28.96
N PHE A 346 3.22 -11.66 29.99
CA PHE A 346 4.07 -10.59 30.47
C PHE A 346 4.66 -10.98 31.83
N TYR A 347 5.97 -11.22 31.85
CA TYR A 347 6.70 -11.55 33.06
C TYR A 347 7.32 -10.27 33.62
N THR A 348 6.91 -9.86 34.82
CA THR A 348 7.15 -8.49 35.34
C THR A 348 8.62 -8.11 35.46
N ASP A 349 9.49 -9.09 35.72
CA ASP A 349 10.94 -8.87 35.89
C ASP A 349 11.75 -9.24 34.64
N MET A 350 11.09 -9.52 33.51
CA MET A 350 11.75 -9.93 32.27
C MET A 350 11.64 -8.84 31.18
N PRO A 351 12.59 -8.82 30.24
CA PRO A 351 12.55 -7.84 29.16
C PRO A 351 11.42 -8.19 28.18
N PHE A 352 10.47 -7.29 28.01
CA PHE A 352 9.31 -7.46 27.14
C PHE A 352 8.99 -6.18 26.36
N ASP A 353 8.65 -6.34 25.08
CA ASP A 353 8.11 -5.27 24.24
C ASP A 353 6.99 -5.78 23.33
N LEU A 354 6.11 -4.87 22.95
CA LEU A 354 5.10 -5.10 21.94
C LEU A 354 5.49 -4.37 20.66
N SER A 355 5.61 -5.15 19.58
CA SER A 355 5.75 -4.63 18.23
C SER A 355 4.39 -4.13 17.71
N PHE A 356 4.36 -3.02 16.99
CA PHE A 356 3.16 -2.48 16.35
C PHE A 356 3.48 -1.70 15.08
N ILE A 357 2.47 -1.52 14.24
CA ILE A 357 2.49 -0.70 13.03
C ILE A 357 1.30 0.25 13.03
N TYR A 358 1.38 1.32 12.24
CA TYR A 358 0.29 2.29 12.12
C TYR A 358 0.21 2.92 10.72
N SER A 359 -0.93 3.54 10.42
CA SER A 359 -1.21 4.20 9.13
C SER A 359 -0.70 5.63 9.09
N GLU A 360 -0.62 6.17 7.88
CA GLU A 360 -0.22 7.56 7.64
C GLU A 360 -1.21 8.55 8.28
N LYS A 361 -2.46 8.13 8.57
CA LYS A 361 -3.47 8.97 9.22
C LYS A 361 -3.08 9.45 10.60
N ILE A 362 -2.33 8.64 11.34
CA ILE A 362 -1.88 9.01 12.69
C ILE A 362 -0.43 9.47 12.71
N ALA A 363 0.21 9.62 11.54
CA ALA A 363 1.52 10.22 11.44
C ALA A 363 1.45 11.69 11.91
N GLY A 364 2.46 12.14 12.66
CA GLY A 364 2.48 13.48 13.27
C GLY A 364 1.71 13.61 14.58
N HIS A 365 0.82 12.68 14.92
CA HIS A 365 0.18 12.64 16.24
C HIS A 365 1.11 12.05 17.31
N GLN A 366 1.01 12.53 18.54
CA GLN A 366 1.77 11.97 19.66
C GLN A 366 1.05 10.72 20.19
N ILE A 367 1.53 9.56 19.78
CA ILE A 367 0.96 8.28 20.23
C ILE A 367 1.47 7.97 21.65
N LYS A 368 0.57 7.50 22.51
CA LYS A 368 0.80 7.12 23.89
C LYS A 368 0.31 5.71 24.15
N LEU A 369 0.94 5.04 25.11
CA LEU A 369 0.45 3.81 25.71
C LEU A 369 -0.54 4.13 26.82
N GLY A 370 -1.70 3.51 26.75
CA GLY A 370 -2.66 3.41 27.83
C GLY A 370 -2.92 1.95 28.17
N GLY A 371 -3.55 1.72 29.31
CA GLY A 371 -3.99 0.40 29.69
C GLY A 371 -4.74 0.37 31.00
N ASN A 372 -5.28 -0.79 31.33
CA ASN A 372 -5.97 -1.05 32.59
C ASN A 372 -5.52 -2.39 33.16
N GLY A 373 -5.22 -2.41 34.45
CA GLY A 373 -5.07 -3.65 35.21
C GLY A 373 -6.43 -4.29 35.42
N ILE A 374 -6.49 -5.62 35.33
CA ILE A 374 -7.72 -6.41 35.45
C ILE A 374 -7.49 -7.55 36.45
N ASP A 375 -8.41 -7.73 37.40
CA ASP A 375 -8.36 -8.82 38.38
C ASP A 375 -8.84 -10.17 37.80
N ILE A 376 -8.82 -11.23 38.63
CA ILE A 376 -9.28 -12.56 38.24
C ILE A 376 -10.78 -12.63 37.91
N ASN A 377 -11.57 -11.68 38.41
CA ASN A 377 -13.01 -11.59 38.20
C ASN A 377 -13.36 -10.73 36.97
N GLY A 378 -12.36 -10.13 36.31
CA GLY A 378 -12.53 -9.25 35.17
C GLY A 378 -12.78 -7.79 35.52
N ASN A 379 -12.64 -7.37 36.78
CA ASN A 379 -12.82 -5.98 37.19
C ASN A 379 -11.53 -5.17 36.96
N ILE A 380 -11.70 -3.89 36.63
CA ILE A 380 -10.58 -2.96 36.51
C ILE A 380 -10.01 -2.66 37.90
N THR A 381 -8.73 -2.95 38.11
CA THR A 381 -7.99 -2.69 39.36
C THR A 381 -7.36 -1.30 39.38
N GLY A 382 -7.12 -0.72 38.21
CA GLY A 382 -6.59 0.63 38.03
C GLY A 382 -6.12 0.88 36.61
N ALA A 383 -5.86 2.14 36.28
CA ALA A 383 -5.25 2.49 35.00
C ALA A 383 -3.74 2.24 35.05
N LEU A 384 -3.20 1.74 33.95
CA LEU A 384 -1.77 1.82 33.66
C LEU A 384 -1.42 3.31 33.47
N GLY A 385 -0.34 3.78 34.10
CA GLY A 385 0.14 5.14 33.86
C GLY A 385 0.41 5.40 32.37
N GLU A 386 0.27 6.64 31.91
CA GLU A 386 0.55 6.98 30.51
C GLU A 386 2.06 6.94 30.23
N ALA A 387 2.45 6.30 29.14
CA ALA A 387 3.80 6.43 28.60
C ALA A 387 3.77 6.98 27.18
N MET A 388 4.55 8.03 26.94
CA MET A 388 4.66 8.65 25.63
C MET A 388 5.58 7.81 24.74
N LEU A 389 5.26 7.68 23.46
CA LEU A 389 6.23 7.21 22.46
C LEU A 389 7.17 8.39 22.16
N LEU A 390 8.40 8.32 22.67
CA LEU A 390 9.44 9.33 22.42
C LEU A 390 9.93 9.26 20.96
N ASN A 391 10.46 10.38 20.46
CA ASN A 391 11.02 10.54 19.12
C ASN A 391 12.45 10.00 19.00
N GLU A 392 12.90 9.82 17.76
CA GLU A 392 14.15 9.14 17.36
C GLU A 392 15.45 9.92 17.62
N ASN A 393 15.40 11.14 18.16
CA ASN A 393 16.56 12.05 18.05
C ASN A 393 17.58 12.02 19.20
N GLY A 394 17.43 11.13 20.21
CA GLY A 394 18.49 10.90 21.20
C GLY A 394 19.09 12.16 21.84
N SER A 395 18.36 13.27 21.91
CA SER A 395 18.93 14.57 22.31
C SER A 395 19.09 14.61 23.83
N VAL A 396 20.35 14.53 24.25
CA VAL A 396 20.81 14.75 25.63
C VAL A 396 21.24 16.20 25.74
N LEU A 397 20.80 16.92 26.79
CA LEU A 397 21.40 18.21 27.16
C LEU A 397 22.70 17.94 27.93
N LEU A 398 23.80 18.56 27.50
CA LEU A 398 25.07 18.53 28.21
C LEU A 398 25.12 19.71 29.20
N ASN A 399 25.60 19.46 30.41
CA ASN A 399 26.01 20.51 31.33
C ASN A 399 27.34 21.15 30.86
N ASP A 400 27.65 22.35 31.36
CA ASP A 400 28.90 23.06 31.10
C ASP A 400 30.15 22.30 31.59
N ASP A 401 29.99 21.29 32.45
CA ASP A 401 31.04 20.39 32.92
C ASP A 401 31.20 19.11 32.07
N GLY A 402 30.40 18.96 31.01
CA GLY A 402 30.38 17.78 30.14
C GLY A 402 29.61 16.57 30.69
N SER A 403 28.93 16.70 31.84
CA SER A 403 28.03 15.66 32.35
C SER A 403 26.70 15.65 31.56
N LYS A 404 26.16 14.45 31.34
CA LYS A 404 24.88 14.25 30.62
C LYS A 404 23.71 14.47 31.58
N LEU A 405 22.85 15.46 31.32
CA LEU A 405 21.56 15.54 32.01
C LEU A 405 20.60 14.53 31.37
N LEU A 406 20.22 13.49 32.12
CA LEU A 406 18.99 12.77 31.83
C LEU A 406 17.84 13.74 32.09
N ILE A 407 17.19 14.23 31.03
CA ILE A 407 15.91 14.90 31.20
C ILE A 407 14.90 13.80 31.53
N GLU A 408 14.55 13.67 32.80
CA GLU A 408 13.61 12.66 33.31
C GLU A 408 12.19 12.80 32.73
N LYS A 409 11.92 13.83 31.92
CA LYS A 409 10.75 14.01 31.06
C LYS A 409 11.14 14.80 29.80
N GLN A 410 11.65 14.15 28.76
CA GLN A 410 11.87 14.79 27.47
C GLN A 410 10.55 15.39 26.94
N ALA A 411 10.62 16.65 26.49
CA ALA A 411 9.49 17.38 25.93
C ALA A 411 8.91 16.67 24.69
N PRO A 412 7.59 16.72 24.47
CA PRO A 412 6.93 16.03 23.36
C PRO A 412 7.41 16.58 22.01
N GLY A 413 8.20 15.78 21.29
CA GLY A 413 8.57 16.05 19.91
C GLY A 413 7.60 15.41 18.94
N VAL A 414 7.31 16.08 17.82
CA VAL A 414 6.48 15.59 16.72
C VAL A 414 7.09 14.31 16.14
N LEU A 415 6.27 13.24 15.98
CA LEU A 415 6.67 12.07 15.20
C LEU A 415 6.82 12.52 13.74
N TYR A 416 8.06 12.52 13.23
CA TYR A 416 8.30 12.78 11.81
C TYR A 416 7.60 11.71 10.95
N SER A 417 7.21 12.09 9.74
CA SER A 417 6.25 11.44 8.82
C SER A 417 6.60 10.05 8.28
N LYS A 418 7.24 9.16 9.05
CA LYS A 418 7.87 7.95 8.48
C LYS A 418 7.55 6.68 9.28
N LEU A 419 6.47 6.02 8.83
CA LEU A 419 5.95 4.75 9.34
C LEU A 419 7.00 3.62 9.33
N GLY A 420 6.81 2.64 10.21
CA GLY A 420 7.68 1.48 10.36
C GLY A 420 7.12 0.51 11.41
N VAL A 421 7.83 -0.58 11.67
CA VAL A 421 7.59 -1.42 12.85
C VAL A 421 8.20 -0.70 14.05
N ASN A 422 7.38 -0.48 15.07
CA ASN A 422 7.78 0.17 16.30
C ASN A 422 7.62 -0.82 17.45
N ARG A 423 8.53 -0.74 18.42
CA ARG A 423 8.59 -1.63 19.56
C ARG A 423 8.48 -0.80 20.82
N LEU A 424 7.55 -1.19 21.68
CA LEU A 424 7.23 -0.46 22.88
C LEU A 424 7.36 -1.36 24.09
N ARG A 425 8.20 -0.95 25.04
CA ARG A 425 8.32 -1.61 26.34
C ARG A 425 7.24 -1.15 27.29
N ILE A 426 6.72 -2.11 28.06
CA ILE A 426 5.79 -1.84 29.15
C ILE A 426 6.62 -1.75 30.42
N THR A 427 6.82 -0.52 30.91
CA THR A 427 7.65 -0.23 32.11
C THR A 427 6.87 0.57 33.15
N GLN A 428 5.55 0.71 32.96
CA GLN A 428 4.71 1.56 33.80
C GLN A 428 4.27 0.80 35.07
N ASN A 429 3.86 1.56 36.09
CA ASN A 429 3.42 0.99 37.35
C ASN A 429 2.14 0.16 37.13
N ILE A 430 2.26 -1.16 37.26
CA ILE A 430 1.17 -2.09 37.09
C ILE A 430 0.29 -2.02 38.34
N PRO A 431 -1.04 -1.80 38.19
CA PRO A 431 -1.92 -1.71 39.35
C PRO A 431 -1.85 -2.99 40.21
N ALA A 432 -1.79 -2.82 41.53
CA ALA A 432 -1.74 -3.95 42.46
C ALA A 432 -2.99 -4.84 42.33
N GLY A 433 -2.81 -6.16 42.48
CA GLY A 433 -3.91 -7.13 42.38
C GLY A 433 -4.35 -7.46 40.95
N SER A 434 -3.65 -6.96 39.93
CA SER A 434 -3.92 -7.29 38.52
C SER A 434 -3.41 -8.69 38.17
N ILE A 435 -4.23 -9.47 37.47
CA ILE A 435 -3.88 -10.74 36.83
C ILE A 435 -3.71 -10.56 35.32
N TYR A 436 -4.49 -9.67 34.72
CA TYR A 436 -4.33 -9.29 33.32
C TYR A 436 -4.02 -7.80 33.20
N LEU A 437 -3.43 -7.44 32.07
CA LEU A 437 -3.21 -6.07 31.67
C LEU A 437 -3.76 -5.87 30.26
N ASP A 438 -4.78 -5.03 30.13
CA ASP A 438 -5.27 -4.62 28.81
C ASP A 438 -4.51 -3.37 28.38
N VAL A 439 -3.79 -3.44 27.25
CA VAL A 439 -3.01 -2.32 26.71
C VAL A 439 -3.53 -1.85 25.36
N PHE A 440 -3.50 -0.55 25.12
CA PHE A 440 -3.91 0.07 23.87
C PHE A 440 -3.10 1.33 23.59
N LEU A 441 -3.00 1.72 22.32
CA LEU A 441 -2.40 2.97 21.91
C LEU A 441 -3.49 4.02 21.66
N PHE A 442 -3.18 5.27 21.98
CA PHE A 442 -4.07 6.41 21.74
C PHE A 442 -3.28 7.69 21.46
N TYR A 443 -3.93 8.71 20.90
CA TYR A 443 -3.42 10.09 20.92
C TYR A 443 -4.46 11.01 21.55
N THR A 444 -4.02 12.15 22.07
CA THR A 444 -4.92 13.20 22.55
C THR A 444 -5.13 14.22 21.42
N ASP A 445 -6.38 14.47 21.02
CA ASP A 445 -6.70 15.44 19.97
C ASP A 445 -6.57 16.89 20.47
N THR A 446 -6.78 17.87 19.58
CA THR A 446 -6.72 19.30 19.93
C THR A 446 -7.79 19.73 20.93
N SER A 447 -8.83 18.92 21.12
CA SER A 447 -9.94 19.14 22.05
C SER A 447 -9.68 18.51 23.43
N GLY A 448 -8.55 17.80 23.61
CA GLY A 448 -8.22 17.07 24.83
C GLY A 448 -8.88 15.68 24.95
N GLN A 449 -9.54 15.19 23.90
CA GLN A 449 -10.13 13.85 23.86
C GLN A 449 -9.07 12.80 23.51
N ASN A 450 -9.07 11.68 24.23
CA ASN A 450 -8.21 10.54 23.94
C ASN A 450 -8.85 9.66 22.87
N ILE A 451 -8.22 9.59 21.70
CA ILE A 451 -8.65 8.77 20.57
C ILE A 451 -7.78 7.50 20.53
N GLN A 452 -8.41 6.37 20.84
CA GLN A 452 -7.77 5.06 20.75
C GLN A 452 -7.51 4.69 19.28
N VAL A 453 -6.30 4.20 18.99
CA VAL A 453 -5.86 3.89 17.62
C VAL A 453 -5.60 2.41 17.36
N THR A 454 -5.53 1.59 18.41
CA THR A 454 -5.41 0.12 18.31
C THR A 454 -6.56 -0.56 19.02
N GLU A 455 -6.87 -1.80 18.65
CA GLU A 455 -7.63 -2.68 19.54
C GLU A 455 -6.85 -2.93 20.84
N SER A 456 -7.56 -3.10 21.95
CA SER A 456 -6.92 -3.43 23.23
C SER A 456 -6.35 -4.85 23.18
N LYS A 457 -5.08 -5.00 23.55
CA LYS A 457 -4.40 -6.29 23.65
C LYS A 457 -4.34 -6.71 25.12
N ARG A 458 -4.93 -7.87 25.43
CA ARG A 458 -4.87 -8.45 26.77
C ARG A 458 -3.57 -9.22 26.97
N LEU A 459 -2.85 -8.92 28.04
CA LEU A 459 -1.64 -9.61 28.48
C LEU A 459 -1.94 -10.36 29.79
N LEU A 460 -1.36 -11.53 29.97
CA LEU A 460 -1.38 -12.26 31.24
C LEU A 460 -0.16 -11.84 32.06
N LEU A 461 -0.39 -11.29 33.25
CA LEU A 461 0.67 -10.92 34.18
C LEU A 461 1.11 -12.17 34.95
N ASP A 462 2.40 -12.45 34.88
CA ASP A 462 3.02 -13.55 35.63
C ASP A 462 4.20 -13.01 36.43
N SER A 463 4.02 -12.94 37.75
CA SER A 463 4.99 -12.42 38.71
C SER A 463 5.90 -13.50 39.31
N SER A 464 5.72 -14.77 38.95
CA SER A 464 6.47 -15.89 39.54
C SER A 464 7.10 -16.73 38.42
N PRO A 465 8.36 -16.46 38.03
CA PRO A 465 9.02 -17.24 36.99
C PRO A 465 9.07 -18.72 37.37
N CYS A 466 8.21 -19.52 36.72
CA CYS A 466 8.07 -20.96 36.89
C CYS A 466 7.98 -21.46 38.34
N ASN A 467 7.46 -20.66 39.29
CA ASN A 467 7.43 -21.00 40.72
C ASN A 467 8.81 -21.41 41.30
N GLY A 468 9.89 -20.79 40.82
CA GLY A 468 11.26 -21.07 41.27
C GLY A 468 11.91 -22.28 40.60
N LEU A 469 11.24 -22.94 39.65
CA LEU A 469 11.86 -23.94 38.79
C LEU A 469 12.83 -23.27 37.80
N PRO A 470 13.89 -23.98 37.36
CA PRO A 470 14.77 -23.46 36.32
C PRO A 470 13.97 -23.22 35.04
N TYR A 471 14.23 -22.09 34.40
CA TYR A 471 13.50 -21.66 33.21
C TYR A 471 14.43 -21.35 32.05
N GLU A 472 13.85 -21.28 30.86
CA GLU A 472 14.49 -20.78 29.65
C GLU A 472 13.58 -19.73 29.03
N TYR A 473 14.03 -18.47 29.02
CA TYR A 473 13.29 -17.37 28.43
C TYR A 473 13.77 -17.13 27.01
N LEU A 474 12.87 -17.35 26.05
CA LEU A 474 13.16 -17.25 24.63
C LEU A 474 12.43 -16.05 24.02
N LYS A 475 13.07 -15.44 23.04
CA LYS A 475 12.42 -14.54 22.10
C LYS A 475 12.73 -14.94 20.66
N TRP A 476 11.79 -14.71 19.77
CA TRP A 476 11.93 -15.02 18.36
C TRP A 476 11.06 -14.12 17.50
N MET A 477 11.33 -14.07 16.21
CA MET A 477 10.54 -13.30 15.27
C MET A 477 9.28 -14.07 14.87
N ALA A 478 8.13 -13.41 15.01
CA ALA A 478 6.83 -13.90 14.58
C ALA A 478 6.72 -13.93 13.05
N PRO A 479 5.93 -14.86 12.48
CA PRO A 479 5.50 -14.78 11.08
C PRO A 479 4.80 -13.47 10.72
N SER A 480 4.17 -12.81 11.69
CA SER A 480 3.55 -11.48 11.55
C SER A 480 4.55 -10.30 11.53
N GLY A 481 5.83 -10.55 11.82
CA GLY A 481 6.90 -9.55 11.73
C GLY A 481 7.14 -8.72 12.99
N GLY A 482 6.60 -9.14 14.14
CA GLY A 482 6.97 -8.64 15.47
C GLY A 482 7.85 -9.62 16.24
N TRP A 483 8.36 -9.22 17.40
CA TRP A 483 9.05 -10.11 18.33
C TRP A 483 8.08 -10.76 19.32
N LEU A 484 8.24 -12.06 19.54
CA LEU A 484 7.50 -12.85 20.53
C LEU A 484 8.41 -13.23 21.68
N TYR A 485 7.79 -13.42 22.85
CA TYR A 485 8.46 -13.72 24.10
C TYR A 485 7.74 -14.85 24.82
N TYR A 486 8.51 -15.79 25.36
CA TYR A 486 7.92 -16.88 26.11
C TYR A 486 8.92 -17.54 27.05
N MET A 487 8.44 -17.93 28.23
CA MET A 487 9.23 -18.65 29.23
C MET A 487 8.83 -20.12 29.27
N PHE A 488 9.82 -20.99 29.14
CA PHE A 488 9.67 -22.44 29.25
C PHE A 488 10.24 -22.94 30.57
N ILE A 489 9.67 -24.03 31.08
CA ILE A 489 10.28 -24.78 32.18
C ILE A 489 11.44 -25.59 31.59
N LYS A 490 12.59 -25.52 32.24
CA LYS A 490 13.79 -26.25 31.83
C LYS A 490 13.72 -27.70 32.34
N ASN A 491 13.25 -28.61 31.49
CA ASN A 491 13.32 -30.05 31.77
C ASN A 491 14.69 -30.59 31.39
N GLN A 492 15.51 -30.88 32.39
CA GLN A 492 16.94 -31.15 32.26
C GLN A 492 17.26 -32.45 31.52
N PHE A 493 17.34 -32.40 30.19
CA PHE A 493 18.22 -33.26 29.41
C PHE A 493 19.34 -32.40 28.86
N HIS A 494 20.52 -32.56 29.43
CA HIS A 494 21.72 -31.92 28.94
C HIS A 494 22.55 -32.96 28.17
N GLU A 495 22.33 -33.01 26.87
CA GLU A 495 23.05 -33.92 25.98
C GLU A 495 24.16 -33.14 25.24
N LEU A 496 25.30 -33.79 25.06
CA LEU A 496 26.35 -33.30 24.17
C LEU A 496 26.06 -33.87 22.79
N ASN A 497 25.70 -33.00 21.85
CA ASN A 497 25.63 -33.39 20.47
C ASN A 497 27.03 -33.23 19.86
N THR A 498 27.58 -34.28 19.28
CA THR A 498 28.90 -34.23 18.65
C THR A 498 28.75 -34.16 17.14
N SER A 499 29.44 -33.22 16.51
CA SER A 499 29.41 -33.04 15.05
C SER A 499 30.81 -32.75 14.52
N ASN A 500 31.05 -33.14 13.26
CA ASN A 500 32.29 -32.90 12.51
C ASN A 500 33.58 -33.40 13.19
N PRO A 501 33.73 -34.72 13.42
CA PRO A 501 35.04 -35.25 13.82
C PRO A 501 36.06 -35.04 12.70
N VAL A 502 37.09 -34.24 12.94
CA VAL A 502 38.24 -34.16 12.02
C VAL A 502 39.15 -35.35 12.33
N ILE A 503 39.13 -36.34 11.45
CA ILE A 503 39.93 -37.56 11.56
C ILE A 503 41.09 -37.43 10.60
N THR A 504 42.31 -37.66 11.07
CA THR A 504 43.50 -37.74 10.21
C THR A 504 44.12 -39.11 10.32
N GLU A 505 44.57 -39.63 9.19
CA GLU A 505 45.30 -40.89 9.13
C GLU A 505 46.70 -40.68 9.69
N ARG A 506 47.06 -41.48 10.70
CA ARG A 506 48.39 -41.43 11.29
C ARG A 506 49.31 -42.29 10.44
N PHE A 507 50.47 -41.75 10.07
CA PHE A 507 51.50 -42.53 9.38
C PHE A 507 51.99 -43.65 10.32
N ILE A 508 51.79 -44.90 9.90
CA ILE A 508 52.24 -46.09 10.64
C ILE A 508 53.51 -46.63 9.99
N SER A 509 54.60 -46.63 10.75
CA SER A 509 55.89 -47.19 10.33
C SER A 509 55.99 -48.70 10.54
N ASP A 510 55.18 -49.27 11.45
CA ASP A 510 55.14 -50.71 11.76
C ASP A 510 53.70 -51.13 12.10
N TYR A 511 53.15 -52.03 11.27
CA TYR A 511 51.77 -52.50 11.40
C TYR A 511 51.57 -53.47 12.58
N ALA A 512 52.63 -54.10 13.09
CA ALA A 512 52.50 -55.11 14.15
C ALA A 512 52.31 -54.51 15.55
N THR A 513 52.58 -53.21 15.73
CA THR A 513 52.53 -52.52 17.03
C THR A 513 51.59 -51.30 17.06
N ALA A 514 50.80 -51.07 16.01
CA ALA A 514 49.96 -49.89 15.90
C ALA A 514 48.58 -50.09 16.57
N ASP A 515 48.25 -49.22 17.54
CA ASP A 515 46.98 -49.23 18.29
C ASP A 515 45.78 -48.73 17.45
N SER A 516 45.99 -47.81 16.49
CA SER A 516 44.99 -47.38 15.50
C SER A 516 45.62 -46.70 14.27
N THR A 517 44.93 -46.75 13.13
CA THR A 517 45.29 -46.07 11.85
C THR A 517 44.77 -44.65 11.75
N GLN A 518 43.89 -44.25 12.66
CA GLN A 518 43.17 -42.98 12.63
C GLN A 518 43.27 -42.29 14.00
N GLN A 519 43.53 -40.98 13.97
CA GLN A 519 43.50 -40.12 15.15
C GLN A 519 42.43 -39.06 14.97
N LEU A 520 41.55 -38.94 15.97
CA LEU A 520 40.58 -37.83 16.08
C LEU A 520 41.34 -36.58 16.53
N ILE A 521 41.38 -35.55 15.68
CA ILE A 521 42.09 -34.28 15.94
C ILE A 521 41.19 -33.28 16.66
N SER A 522 39.93 -33.19 16.25
CA SER A 522 38.94 -32.34 16.88
C SER A 522 37.55 -32.96 16.78
N ILE A 523 36.74 -32.67 17.77
CA ILE A 523 35.31 -32.94 17.77
C ILE A 523 34.64 -31.67 18.28
N ASP A 524 33.73 -31.11 17.48
CA ASP A 524 32.95 -29.97 17.92
C ASP A 524 31.73 -30.51 18.65
N ALA A 525 31.60 -30.12 19.92
CA ALA A 525 30.47 -30.51 20.74
C ALA A 525 29.58 -29.29 20.97
N GLN A 526 28.31 -29.44 20.66
CA GLN A 526 27.29 -28.45 20.94
C GLN A 526 26.44 -28.90 22.13
N LYS A 527 26.16 -27.94 23.00
CA LYS A 527 25.34 -28.14 24.18
C LYS A 527 23.87 -28.17 23.76
N LYS A 528 23.17 -29.29 23.92
CA LYS A 528 21.72 -29.39 23.69
C LYS A 528 20.96 -29.16 24.99
N ILE A 529 19.91 -28.34 24.94
CA ILE A 529 18.97 -28.07 26.04
C ILE A 529 17.57 -28.34 25.53
N THR A 530 16.79 -29.09 26.31
CA THR A 530 15.36 -29.29 26.06
C THR A 530 14.54 -28.45 27.03
N ALA A 531 13.53 -27.76 26.51
CA ALA A 531 12.61 -26.96 27.30
C ALA A 531 11.17 -27.26 26.88
N GLY A 532 10.24 -27.17 27.81
CA GLY A 532 8.85 -27.49 27.54
C GLY A 532 7.88 -26.88 28.51
N LYS A 533 6.60 -27.02 28.19
CA LYS A 533 5.48 -26.65 29.03
C LYS A 533 4.38 -27.68 28.87
N ASN A 534 3.79 -28.08 29.98
CA ASN A 534 2.66 -29.00 30.00
C ASN A 534 1.34 -28.23 29.95
N ASP A 535 0.28 -28.89 29.50
CA ASP A 535 -1.09 -28.35 29.49
C ASP A 535 -1.26 -27.03 28.69
N VAL A 536 -0.60 -26.94 27.52
CA VAL A 536 -0.68 -25.79 26.62
C VAL A 536 -1.93 -25.89 25.73
N PRO A 537 -2.79 -24.85 25.65
CA PRO A 537 -3.90 -24.80 24.70
C PRO A 537 -3.43 -24.89 23.24
N ALA A 538 -4.23 -25.53 22.38
CA ALA A 538 -3.89 -25.72 20.96
C ALA A 538 -3.51 -24.41 20.24
N ALA A 539 -4.27 -23.33 20.46
CA ALA A 539 -3.98 -22.03 19.85
C ALA A 539 -2.64 -21.42 20.32
N GLU A 540 -2.25 -21.64 21.57
CA GLU A 540 -0.96 -21.19 22.10
C GLU A 540 0.17 -22.08 21.55
N ALA A 541 -0.03 -23.40 21.49
CA ALA A 541 0.93 -24.34 20.94
C ALA A 541 1.22 -24.08 19.45
N GLU A 542 0.21 -23.68 18.65
CA GLU A 542 0.40 -23.27 17.26
C GLU A 542 1.32 -22.04 17.14
N VAL A 543 1.17 -21.05 18.03
CA VAL A 543 2.05 -19.88 18.07
C VAL A 543 3.46 -20.27 18.54
N LEU A 544 3.60 -21.15 19.52
CA LEU A 544 4.91 -21.66 19.96
C LEU A 544 5.62 -22.43 18.83
N ALA A 545 4.89 -23.18 18.00
CA ALA A 545 5.44 -23.87 16.85
C ALA A 545 6.09 -22.93 15.82
N THR A 546 5.78 -21.62 15.84
CA THR A 546 6.43 -20.63 14.98
C THR A 546 7.93 -20.45 15.26
N LEU A 547 8.42 -20.91 16.42
CA LEU A 547 9.85 -21.03 16.72
C LEU A 547 10.62 -21.78 15.62
N LEU A 548 10.00 -22.80 15.02
CA LEU A 548 10.62 -23.60 13.94
C LEU A 548 10.91 -22.80 12.67
N TYR A 549 10.08 -21.79 12.40
CA TYR A 549 10.14 -21.00 11.18
C TYR A 549 10.83 -19.66 11.40
N SER A 550 11.22 -19.36 12.64
CA SER A 550 11.84 -18.09 12.96
C SER A 550 13.28 -18.04 12.43
N PRO A 551 13.67 -16.98 11.71
CA PRO A 551 15.04 -16.82 11.23
C PRO A 551 16.06 -16.65 12.37
N LYS A 552 15.61 -16.17 13.53
CA LYS A 552 16.42 -15.90 14.70
C LYS A 552 15.65 -16.23 15.96
N VAL A 553 16.27 -17.04 16.80
CA VAL A 553 15.81 -17.31 18.16
C VAL A 553 16.92 -16.91 19.12
N TYR A 554 16.55 -16.19 20.16
CA TYR A 554 17.44 -15.78 21.22
C TYR A 554 16.96 -16.33 22.55
N ARG A 555 17.93 -16.66 23.37
CA ARG A 555 17.79 -17.06 24.77
C ARG A 555 18.30 -15.95 25.66
N LEU A 556 17.59 -15.63 26.73
CA LEU A 556 18.09 -14.71 27.75
C LEU A 556 19.16 -15.41 28.59
N VAL A 557 20.35 -14.81 28.66
CA VAL A 557 21.48 -15.31 29.45
C VAL A 557 21.53 -14.61 30.80
N ASP A 558 21.25 -13.31 30.81
CA ASP A 558 21.24 -12.50 32.02
C ASP A 558 20.15 -11.42 31.92
N ALA A 559 19.19 -11.48 32.85
CA ALA A 559 18.08 -10.54 32.93
C ALA A 559 18.52 -9.15 33.43
N ALA A 560 19.53 -9.07 34.28
CA ALA A 560 19.98 -7.78 34.84
C ALA A 560 20.66 -6.90 33.78
N THR A 561 21.37 -7.53 32.86
CA THR A 561 22.08 -6.85 31.76
C THR A 561 21.35 -6.91 30.42
N ASN A 562 20.16 -7.52 30.37
CA ASN A 562 19.42 -7.79 29.12
C ASN A 562 20.27 -8.51 28.06
N THR A 563 21.13 -9.43 28.50
CA THR A 563 22.05 -10.12 27.58
C THR A 563 21.35 -11.29 26.90
N TRP A 564 21.27 -11.24 25.57
CA TRP A 564 20.66 -12.25 24.73
C TRP A 564 21.70 -13.02 23.91
N GLN A 565 21.52 -14.35 23.82
CA GLN A 565 22.38 -15.22 23.03
C GLN A 565 21.57 -15.94 21.95
N GLY A 566 22.08 -15.91 20.72
CA GLY A 566 21.46 -16.65 19.60
C GLY A 566 21.57 -18.16 19.82
N VAL A 567 20.47 -18.88 19.56
CA VAL A 567 20.40 -20.33 19.65
C VAL A 567 19.83 -20.92 18.36
N ILE A 568 20.15 -22.19 18.10
CA ILE A 568 19.62 -22.92 16.94
C ILE A 568 18.57 -23.91 17.43
N ILE A 569 17.37 -23.87 16.85
CA ILE A 569 16.31 -24.82 17.18
C ILE A 569 16.59 -26.18 16.53
N ASP A 570 16.52 -27.26 17.30
CA ASP A 570 16.54 -28.63 16.77
C ASP A 570 15.13 -28.98 16.28
N THR A 571 14.90 -28.80 14.98
CA THR A 571 13.58 -28.99 14.37
C THR A 571 13.03 -30.41 14.48
N LYS A 572 13.89 -31.42 14.69
CA LYS A 572 13.48 -32.82 14.87
C LYS A 572 13.03 -33.14 16.29
N SER A 573 13.32 -32.25 17.25
CA SER A 573 13.03 -32.46 18.66
C SER A 573 11.64 -31.98 19.07
N LEU A 574 10.91 -31.29 18.19
CA LEU A 574 9.58 -30.78 18.51
C LEU A 574 8.64 -31.95 18.84
N LYS A 575 8.08 -31.91 20.05
CA LYS A 575 6.96 -32.75 20.44
C LYS A 575 5.76 -31.86 20.76
N MET A 576 4.67 -32.17 20.08
CA MET A 576 3.36 -31.58 20.30
C MET A 576 2.34 -32.71 20.28
N TYR A 577 1.71 -32.96 21.41
CA TYR A 577 0.63 -33.94 21.52
C TYR A 577 -0.62 -33.20 21.98
N GLN A 578 -1.72 -33.33 21.25
CA GLN A 578 -3.00 -32.76 21.67
C GLN A 578 -3.89 -33.86 22.23
N THR A 579 -4.48 -33.59 23.38
CA THR A 579 -5.59 -34.38 23.94
C THR A 579 -6.90 -33.99 23.23
N TYR A 580 -7.94 -34.81 23.40
CA TYR A 580 -9.28 -34.53 22.86
C TYR A 580 -9.88 -33.21 23.39
N GLU A 581 -9.36 -32.69 24.50
CA GLU A 581 -9.76 -31.40 25.11
C GLU A 581 -9.01 -30.19 24.53
N GLY A 582 -8.20 -30.39 23.48
CA GLY A 582 -7.48 -29.30 22.81
C GLY A 582 -6.33 -28.71 23.63
N ARG A 583 -5.84 -29.45 24.63
CA ARG A 583 -4.65 -29.11 25.42
C ARG A 583 -3.58 -30.18 25.30
N GLY A 584 -2.33 -29.80 25.46
CA GLY A 584 -1.21 -30.66 25.11
C GLY A 584 0.13 -30.25 25.69
N ASP A 585 1.06 -31.19 25.75
CA ASP A 585 2.44 -30.90 26.11
C ASP A 585 3.20 -30.37 24.88
N PHE A 586 3.99 -29.32 25.12
CA PHE A 586 4.92 -28.75 24.14
C PHE A 586 6.35 -28.93 24.64
N GLU A 587 7.20 -29.56 23.83
CA GLU A 587 8.62 -29.73 24.14
C GLU A 587 9.45 -29.42 22.89
N ILE A 588 10.52 -28.64 23.06
CA ILE A 588 11.45 -28.30 21.99
C ILE A 588 12.87 -28.23 22.54
N ALA A 589 13.83 -28.73 21.75
CA ALA A 589 15.23 -28.62 22.07
C ALA A 589 15.93 -27.59 21.18
N PHE A 590 16.97 -26.97 21.75
CA PHE A 590 17.82 -26.02 21.07
C PHE A 590 19.29 -26.27 21.40
N LEU A 591 20.13 -25.93 20.43
CA LEU A 591 21.57 -26.07 20.46
C LEU A 591 22.18 -24.71 20.82
N LEU A 592 23.05 -24.71 21.82
CA LEU A 592 23.87 -23.55 22.15
C LEU A 592 25.05 -23.45 21.19
N PRO A 593 25.64 -22.24 21.05
CA PRO A 593 26.84 -22.04 20.25
C PRO A 593 27.95 -23.04 20.61
N GLU A 594 28.75 -23.40 19.61
CA GLU A 594 29.86 -24.33 19.76
C GLU A 594 30.81 -23.88 20.86
N VAL A 595 31.15 -24.83 21.72
CA VAL A 595 32.22 -24.66 22.70
C VAL A 595 33.36 -25.55 22.21
N ASN A 596 34.50 -24.95 21.88
CA ASN A 596 35.68 -25.71 21.49
C ASN A 596 36.12 -26.55 22.71
N THR A 597 36.00 -27.88 22.63
CA THR A 597 36.13 -28.77 23.80
C THR A 597 37.57 -29.21 24.10
N GLN A 598 38.58 -28.62 23.46
CA GLN A 598 39.97 -28.78 23.91
C GLN A 598 40.16 -28.06 25.25
N ARG A 599 40.11 -28.81 26.35
CA ARG A 599 40.81 -28.42 27.58
C ARG A 599 42.31 -28.34 27.28
N ALA A 600 42.94 -27.27 27.76
CA ALA A 600 44.38 -27.15 27.98
C ALA A 600 44.92 -28.27 28.87
#